data_AF-A0A7R9DBG2-F1
#
_entry.id   AF-A0A7R9DBG2-F1
#
_cell.length_a   1.000
_cell.length_b   1.000
_cell.length_c   1.000
_cell.angle_alpha   90.00
_cell.angle_beta   90.00
_cell.angle_gamma   90.00
#
_symmetry.space_group_name_H-M   'P 1'
#
loop_
_entity.id
_entity.type
_entity.pdbx_description
1 polymer ?
#
loop_
_entity_poly.entity_id
_entity_poly.type
_entity_poly.pdbx_seq_one_letter_code
_entity_poly.pdbx_strand_id
1 'polypeptide(L)'
;IANLAQSLPALETRMDVKTNKDLLKIKLSEHYLSHAHAVLETNLDQLLAPIFDYTHQMEDTFDALYDESLIEGIKDFIRAEPTFDQCCEKIRFFQDYLEKISNLVTNQYFNAGRVGQNDVIKNLREFAQSFIEDILKYLVARHRAENERICGVFSEVMRRAFKVPQSTEELIAMGDYMLHANTELMEELKAANVRQLHFLARLVELVTLEPEHVRLNAKTVHWLLMIQPIFKQNATVSTLGTDDTAHLQTERDGKYTGNRGYNPSSNRTPRTTRSVHWEQMIQPIFKQNATVSTLGTDDTAHLQTERHGQYTGNR
;
A
#
# COMPACT_ATOMS: atom_id res chain seq x y z
N ILE A 1 -3.94 -4.07 61.25
CA ILE A 1 -2.76 -3.74 62.09
C ILE A 1 -3.12 -2.74 63.22
N ALA A 2 -4.12 -1.86 63.04
CA ALA A 2 -4.52 -0.83 64.02
C ALA A 2 -4.91 -1.33 65.44
N ASN A 3 -5.15 -2.63 65.65
CA ASN A 3 -5.57 -3.20 66.94
C ASN A 3 -4.49 -4.02 67.67
N LEU A 4 -3.26 -4.13 67.14
CA LEU A 4 -2.17 -4.74 67.90
C LEU A 4 -1.67 -3.77 68.98
N ALA A 5 -1.52 -4.28 70.21
CA ALA A 5 -1.00 -3.56 71.39
C ALA A 5 -1.87 -2.42 71.99
N GLN A 6 -3.19 -2.44 71.79
CA GLN A 6 -4.09 -1.45 72.43
C GLN A 6 -4.37 -1.72 73.92
N SER A 7 -3.92 -2.86 74.45
CA SER A 7 -4.14 -3.24 75.84
C SER A 7 -2.82 -3.74 76.44
N LEU A 8 -2.20 -2.92 77.28
CA LEU A 8 -1.07 -3.36 78.10
C LEU A 8 -1.56 -3.65 79.53
N PRO A 9 -1.07 -4.73 80.17
CA PRO A 9 -1.33 -4.96 81.58
C PRO A 9 -0.73 -3.80 82.39
N ALA A 10 -1.48 -3.31 83.37
CA ALA A 10 -0.99 -2.26 84.25
C ALA A 10 0.25 -2.75 85.02
N LEU A 11 1.24 -1.87 85.21
CA LEU A 11 2.46 -2.21 85.97
C LEU A 11 2.12 -2.67 87.40
N GLU A 12 1.01 -2.15 87.94
CA GLU A 12 0.47 -2.46 89.27
C GLU A 12 0.04 -3.93 89.40
N THR A 13 -0.46 -4.54 88.31
CA THR A 13 -0.76 -5.99 88.24
C THR A 13 0.50 -6.85 88.29
N ARG A 14 1.65 -6.31 87.88
CA ARG A 14 2.98 -6.94 88.04
C ARG A 14 3.61 -6.69 89.41
N MET A 15 3.11 -5.71 90.17
CA MET A 15 3.60 -5.33 91.49
C MET A 15 2.69 -5.80 92.65
N ASP A 16 1.69 -6.63 92.35
CA ASP A 16 0.73 -7.22 93.30
C ASP A 16 -0.02 -6.19 94.17
N VAL A 17 -0.28 -5.01 93.59
CA VAL A 17 -1.09 -3.96 94.22
C VAL A 17 -2.53 -4.10 93.73
N LYS A 18 -3.50 -4.12 94.65
CA LYS A 18 -4.93 -4.19 94.29
C LYS A 18 -5.33 -2.98 93.46
N THR A 19 -5.60 -3.20 92.18
CA THR A 19 -5.99 -2.16 91.23
C THR A 19 -7.34 -2.50 90.61
N ASN A 20 -8.16 -1.50 90.28
CA ASN A 20 -9.52 -1.68 89.73
C ASN A 20 -9.56 -1.62 88.18
N LYS A 21 -8.40 -1.70 87.52
CA LYS A 21 -8.26 -1.68 86.05
C LYS A 21 -7.09 -2.56 85.61
N ASP A 22 -7.39 -3.76 85.11
CA ASP A 22 -6.38 -4.75 84.69
C ASP A 22 -5.70 -4.43 83.35
N LEU A 23 -6.28 -3.53 82.54
CA LEU A 23 -5.81 -3.23 81.19
C LEU A 23 -5.86 -1.72 80.91
N LEU A 24 -4.72 -1.14 80.55
CA LEU A 24 -4.62 0.23 80.05
C LEU A 24 -4.98 0.25 78.57
N LYS A 25 -6.12 0.87 78.24
CA LYS A 25 -6.49 1.16 76.83
C LYS A 25 -5.58 2.25 76.29
N ILE A 26 -4.63 1.87 75.46
CA ILE A 26 -3.76 2.80 74.77
C ILE A 26 -4.54 3.39 73.61
N LYS A 27 -5.05 4.61 73.79
CA LYS A 27 -5.53 5.42 72.67
C LYS A 27 -4.27 5.93 71.96
N LEU A 28 -3.89 5.28 70.86
CA LEU A 28 -2.83 5.77 69.97
C LEU A 28 -3.12 7.24 69.69
N SER A 29 -2.13 8.10 69.95
CA SER A 29 -2.30 9.53 69.73
C SER A 29 -2.52 9.79 68.24
N GLU A 30 -3.38 10.76 67.94
CA GLU A 30 -3.68 11.14 66.56
C GLU A 30 -2.39 11.50 65.81
N HIS A 31 -1.44 12.16 66.48
CA HIS A 31 -0.10 12.44 65.95
C HIS A 31 0.70 11.19 65.55
N TYR A 32 0.62 10.09 66.30
CA TYR A 32 1.31 8.83 65.94
C TYR A 32 0.66 8.15 64.74
N LEU A 33 -0.67 8.17 64.66
CA LEU A 33 -1.38 7.68 63.48
C LEU A 33 -1.05 8.51 62.23
N SER A 34 -1.12 9.84 62.32
CA SER A 34 -0.75 10.74 61.23
C SER A 34 0.70 10.55 60.80
N HIS A 35 1.64 10.36 61.73
CA HIS A 35 3.03 10.07 61.41
C HIS A 35 3.19 8.70 60.70
N ALA A 36 2.53 7.65 61.20
CA ALA A 36 2.56 6.34 60.56
C ALA A 36 1.94 6.36 59.15
N HIS A 37 0.86 7.12 58.95
CA HIS A 37 0.27 7.36 57.63
C HIS A 37 1.24 8.09 56.70
N ALA A 38 1.86 9.19 57.15
CA ALA A 38 2.82 9.93 56.34
C ALA A 38 4.05 9.08 55.96
N VAL A 39 4.53 8.23 56.86
CA VAL A 39 5.63 7.29 56.58
C VAL A 39 5.19 6.22 55.58
N LEU A 40 3.97 5.68 55.71
CA LEU A 40 3.44 4.71 54.75
C LEU A 40 3.22 5.33 53.37
N GLU A 41 2.68 6.54 53.28
CA GLU A 41 2.52 7.29 52.03
C GLU A 41 3.88 7.51 51.37
N THR A 42 4.86 8.03 52.10
CA THR A 42 6.22 8.26 51.57
C THR A 42 6.86 6.97 51.05
N ASN A 43 6.69 5.86 51.78
CA ASN A 43 7.24 4.56 51.37
C ASN A 43 6.50 3.96 50.17
N LEU A 44 5.18 4.15 50.08
CA LEU A 44 4.37 3.72 48.93
C LEU A 44 4.73 4.52 47.69
N ASP A 45 4.90 5.84 47.83
CA ASP A 45 5.32 6.72 46.73
C ASP A 45 6.69 6.31 46.20
N GLN A 46 7.66 6.05 47.08
CA GLN A 46 8.99 5.56 46.68
C GLN A 46 8.95 4.18 46.02
N LEU A 47 8.06 3.30 46.48
CA LEU A 47 7.93 1.95 45.95
C LEU A 47 7.24 1.94 44.56
N LEU A 48 6.29 2.84 44.33
CA LEU A 48 5.52 2.94 43.08
C LEU A 48 6.14 3.89 42.06
N ALA A 49 6.99 4.85 42.45
CA ALA A 49 7.65 5.78 41.54
C ALA A 49 8.30 5.10 40.31
N PRO A 50 9.06 4.00 40.45
CA PRO A 50 9.67 3.33 39.29
C PRO A 50 8.64 2.76 38.29
N ILE A 51 7.44 2.41 38.76
CA ILE A 51 6.35 1.94 37.89
C ILE A 51 5.78 3.11 37.12
N PHE A 52 5.52 4.24 37.80
CA PHE A 52 4.99 5.44 37.15
C PHE A 52 5.97 6.07 36.16
N ASP A 53 7.25 6.13 36.52
CA ASP A 53 8.30 6.61 35.62
C ASP A 53 8.40 5.75 34.35
N TYR A 54 8.28 4.43 34.51
CA TYR A 54 8.27 3.50 33.38
C TYR A 54 7.04 3.66 32.48
N THR A 55 5.84 3.81 33.06
CA THR A 55 4.62 4.03 32.29
C THR A 55 4.67 5.36 31.54
N HIS A 56 5.15 6.43 32.17
CA HIS A 56 5.30 7.73 31.50
C HIS A 56 6.33 7.69 30.39
N GLN A 57 7.48 7.04 30.60
CA GLN A 57 8.46 6.87 29.53
C GLN A 57 7.88 6.11 28.32
N MET A 58 7.03 5.11 28.56
CA MET A 58 6.36 4.37 27.50
C MET A 58 5.35 5.26 26.77
N GLU A 59 4.54 6.03 27.51
CA GLU A 59 3.62 7.01 26.93
C GLU A 59 4.36 8.03 26.06
N ASP A 60 5.42 8.66 26.58
CA ASP A 60 6.24 9.63 25.85
C ASP A 60 6.88 9.05 24.57
N THR A 61 7.26 7.77 24.61
CA THR A 61 7.88 7.09 23.47
C THR A 61 6.90 6.83 22.34
N PHE A 62 5.63 6.56 22.67
CA PHE A 62 4.59 6.17 21.72
C PHE A 62 3.48 7.21 21.55
N ASP A 63 3.60 8.38 22.17
CA ASP A 63 2.65 9.51 22.09
C ASP A 63 2.26 9.81 20.63
N ALA A 64 3.27 9.83 19.76
CA ALA A 64 3.11 10.06 18.32
C ALA A 64 2.21 9.04 17.60
N LEU A 65 1.94 7.85 18.17
CA LEU A 65 1.03 6.84 17.61
C LEU A 65 -0.40 6.95 18.14
N TYR A 66 -0.60 7.62 19.29
CA TYR A 66 -1.88 7.71 19.99
C TYR A 66 -2.62 9.02 19.76
N ASP A 67 -1.96 10.03 19.18
CA ASP A 67 -2.63 11.27 18.84
C ASP A 67 -3.79 10.98 17.86
N GLU A 68 -5.03 11.29 18.27
CA GLU A 68 -6.22 11.17 17.41
C GLU A 68 -6.05 11.98 16.12
N SER A 69 -5.20 13.01 16.14
CA SER A 69 -4.84 13.77 14.96
C SER A 69 -4.08 12.96 13.90
N LEU A 70 -3.43 11.84 14.28
CA LEU A 70 -2.64 11.01 13.36
C LEU A 70 -3.52 10.35 12.30
N ILE A 71 -4.71 9.88 12.67
CA ILE A 71 -5.65 9.24 11.73
C ILE A 71 -6.07 10.24 10.66
N GLU A 72 -6.46 11.46 11.07
CA GLU A 72 -6.81 12.52 10.11
C GLU A 72 -5.58 13.00 9.33
N GLY A 73 -4.42 13.08 9.99
CA GLY A 73 -3.15 13.44 9.34
C GLY A 73 -2.76 12.46 8.22
N ILE A 74 -3.03 11.17 8.37
CA ILE A 74 -2.77 10.17 7.32
C ILE A 74 -3.79 10.26 6.21
N LYS A 75 -5.07 10.49 6.52
CA LYS A 75 -6.10 10.73 5.50
C LYS A 75 -5.77 11.98 4.69
N ASP A 76 -5.34 13.06 5.35
CA ASP A 76 -4.94 14.31 4.70
C ASP A 76 -3.65 14.14 3.91
N PHE A 77 -2.70 13.37 4.42
CA PHE A 77 -1.51 12.97 3.67
C PHE A 77 -1.89 12.22 2.39
N ILE A 78 -2.81 11.26 2.44
CA ILE A 78 -3.30 10.52 1.26
C ILE A 78 -4.05 11.46 0.29
N ARG A 79 -4.89 12.37 0.81
CA ARG A 79 -5.62 13.38 0.02
C ARG A 79 -4.68 14.35 -0.70
N ALA A 80 -3.51 14.62 -0.14
CA ALA A 80 -2.48 15.47 -0.76
C ALA A 80 -1.78 14.82 -1.97
N GLU A 81 -2.17 13.60 -2.35
CA GLU A 81 -1.59 12.81 -3.45
C GLU A 81 -0.05 12.69 -3.38
N PRO A 82 0.47 12.03 -2.34
CA PRO A 82 1.89 11.98 -2.06
C PRO A 82 2.64 11.19 -3.13
N THR A 83 3.93 11.50 -3.29
CA THR A 83 4.81 10.73 -4.17
C THR A 83 5.09 9.35 -3.57
N PHE A 84 5.52 8.41 -4.42
CA PHE A 84 5.88 7.07 -3.95
C PHE A 84 6.98 7.12 -2.87
N ASP A 85 7.96 8.02 -3.03
CA ASP A 85 9.07 8.16 -2.08
C ASP A 85 8.59 8.67 -0.72
N GLN A 86 7.68 9.64 -0.71
CA GLN A 86 7.05 10.13 0.52
C GLN A 86 6.24 9.02 1.22
N CYS A 87 5.52 8.19 0.47
CA CYS A 87 4.86 7.02 1.03
C CYS A 87 5.87 6.05 1.64
N CYS A 88 7.00 5.78 0.99
CA CYS A 88 8.05 4.90 1.53
C CYS A 88 8.71 5.46 2.78
N GLU A 89 8.92 6.77 2.88
CA GLU A 89 9.43 7.41 4.09
C GLU A 89 8.44 7.27 5.25
N LYS A 90 7.15 7.48 4.98
CA LYS A 90 6.10 7.34 5.99
C LYS A 90 5.92 5.88 6.43
N ILE A 91 6.01 4.92 5.52
CA ILE A 91 6.00 3.48 5.84
C ILE A 91 7.20 3.13 6.74
N ARG A 92 8.40 3.60 6.39
CA ARG A 92 9.61 3.37 7.20
C ARG A 92 9.48 3.94 8.60
N PHE A 93 8.93 5.15 8.73
CA PHE A 93 8.64 5.74 10.03
C PHE A 93 7.80 4.80 10.91
N PHE A 94 6.70 4.22 10.39
CA PHE A 94 5.89 3.27 11.15
C PHE A 94 6.57 1.91 11.38
N GLN A 95 7.41 1.46 10.45
CA GLN A 95 8.22 0.25 10.63
C GLN A 95 9.23 0.40 11.77
N ASP A 96 9.85 1.57 11.92
CA ASP A 96 10.75 1.86 13.05
C ASP A 96 10.01 1.78 14.40
N TYR A 97 8.73 2.21 14.44
CA TYR A 97 7.90 2.01 15.62
C TYR A 97 7.56 0.54 15.87
N LEU A 98 7.27 -0.25 14.82
CA LEU A 98 7.03 -1.68 14.97
C LEU A 98 8.25 -2.42 15.51
N GLU A 99 9.46 -2.01 15.13
CA GLU A 99 10.71 -2.54 15.69
C GLU A 99 10.84 -2.18 17.17
N LYS A 100 10.60 -0.91 17.54
CA LYS A 100 10.58 -0.48 18.95
C LYS A 100 9.57 -1.26 19.78
N ILE A 101 8.35 -1.46 19.27
CA ILE A 101 7.28 -2.23 19.93
C ILE A 101 7.70 -3.69 20.11
N SER A 102 8.39 -4.28 19.12
CA SER A 102 8.85 -5.66 19.18
C SER A 102 9.95 -5.89 20.22
N ASN A 103 10.70 -4.85 20.57
CA ASN A 103 11.71 -4.88 21.63
C ASN A 103 11.12 -4.73 23.05
N LEU A 104 9.82 -4.46 23.18
CA LEU A 104 9.18 -4.33 24.49
C LEU A 104 9.01 -5.68 25.17
N VAL A 105 9.25 -5.70 26.48
CA VAL A 105 9.04 -6.89 27.31
C VAL A 105 7.57 -7.01 27.67
N THR A 106 6.99 -8.18 27.43
CA THR A 106 5.59 -8.50 27.79
C THR A 106 5.26 -8.22 29.26
N ASN A 107 6.20 -8.50 30.15
CA ASN A 107 6.05 -8.36 31.60
C ASN A 107 7.26 -7.66 32.18
N GLN A 108 7.05 -6.45 32.71
CA GLN A 108 8.08 -5.76 33.48
C GLN A 108 7.84 -6.03 34.98
N TYR A 109 8.88 -6.48 35.67
CA TYR A 109 8.82 -6.83 37.09
C TYR A 109 9.43 -5.71 37.92
N PHE A 110 8.72 -5.32 38.98
CA PHE A 110 9.13 -4.32 39.96
C PHE A 110 8.98 -4.89 41.37
N ASN A 111 9.63 -4.27 42.34
CA ASN A 111 9.53 -4.69 43.75
C ASN A 111 8.09 -4.63 44.28
N ALA A 112 7.27 -3.71 43.76
CA ALA A 112 5.87 -3.52 44.15
C ALA A 112 4.90 -4.46 43.43
N GLY A 113 5.27 -5.02 42.27
CA GLY A 113 4.33 -5.73 41.40
C GLY A 113 4.84 -5.95 39.97
N ARG A 114 3.95 -6.36 39.07
CA ARG A 114 4.25 -6.62 37.65
C ARG A 114 3.36 -5.76 36.77
N VAL A 115 3.94 -5.12 35.77
CA VAL A 115 3.21 -4.43 34.69
C VAL A 115 3.07 -5.39 33.52
N GLY A 116 1.83 -5.77 33.21
CA GLY A 116 1.50 -6.59 32.06
C GLY A 116 1.18 -5.70 30.85
N GLN A 117 1.96 -5.85 29.78
CA GLN A 117 1.93 -4.92 28.64
C GLN A 117 1.37 -5.55 27.37
N ASN A 118 0.85 -6.77 27.45
CA ASN A 118 0.37 -7.54 26.29
C ASN A 118 -0.67 -6.77 25.47
N ASP A 119 -1.67 -6.19 26.12
CA ASP A 119 -2.75 -5.50 25.42
C ASP A 119 -2.25 -4.21 24.77
N VAL A 120 -1.37 -3.48 25.45
CA VAL A 120 -0.75 -2.25 24.91
C VAL A 120 0.12 -2.57 23.70
N ILE A 121 1.02 -3.55 23.82
CA ILE A 121 1.89 -4.01 22.72
C ILE A 121 1.06 -4.45 21.52
N LYS A 122 -0.01 -5.22 21.76
CA LYS A 122 -0.92 -5.68 20.72
C LYS A 122 -1.59 -4.49 20.01
N ASN A 123 -2.20 -3.59 20.77
CA ASN A 123 -2.92 -2.45 20.22
C ASN A 123 -1.97 -1.52 19.44
N LEU A 124 -0.78 -1.20 20.00
CA LEU A 124 0.25 -0.39 19.34
C LEU A 124 0.66 -0.98 17.99
N ARG A 125 0.86 -2.31 17.96
CA ARG A 125 1.19 -3.03 16.73
C ARG A 125 0.06 -2.94 15.72
N GLU A 126 -1.18 -3.18 16.14
CA GLU A 126 -2.36 -3.10 15.27
C GLU A 126 -2.53 -1.70 14.68
N PHE A 127 -2.33 -0.64 15.47
CA PHE A 127 -2.38 0.75 15.00
C PHE A 127 -1.32 1.04 13.94
N ALA A 128 -0.04 0.79 14.26
CA ALA A 128 1.06 1.04 13.31
C ALA A 128 0.90 0.23 12.02
N GLN A 129 0.46 -1.03 12.12
CA GLN A 129 0.20 -1.89 10.97
C GLN A 129 -0.96 -1.37 10.12
N SER A 130 -2.06 -0.93 10.74
CA SER A 130 -3.21 -0.35 10.03
C SER A 130 -2.80 0.86 9.19
N PHE A 131 -1.93 1.72 9.72
CA PHE A 131 -1.45 2.89 8.97
C PHE A 131 -0.57 2.52 7.78
N ILE A 132 0.31 1.53 7.92
CA ILE A 132 1.09 1.00 6.80
C ILE A 132 0.14 0.43 5.74
N GLU A 133 -0.86 -0.36 6.15
CA GLU A 133 -1.84 -0.94 5.25
C GLU A 133 -2.63 0.10 4.47
N ASP A 134 -3.03 1.20 5.10
CA ASP A 134 -3.77 2.27 4.42
C ASP A 134 -2.93 2.98 3.35
N ILE A 135 -1.65 3.23 3.64
CA ILE A 135 -0.71 3.79 2.66
C ILE A 135 -0.46 2.80 1.51
N LEU A 136 -0.31 1.51 1.82
CA LEU A 136 -0.14 0.47 0.79
C LEU A 136 -1.38 0.34 -0.09
N LYS A 137 -2.59 0.34 0.49
CA LYS A 137 -3.86 0.34 -0.26
C LYS A 137 -3.94 1.55 -1.20
N TYR A 138 -3.53 2.74 -0.74
CA TYR A 138 -3.44 3.92 -1.59
C TYR A 138 -2.51 3.71 -2.79
N LEU A 139 -1.28 3.22 -2.56
CA LEU A 139 -0.30 2.98 -3.64
C LEU A 139 -0.81 1.96 -4.67
N VAL A 140 -1.43 0.87 -4.19
CA VAL A 140 -2.06 -0.15 -5.04
C VAL A 140 -3.20 0.44 -5.87
N ALA A 141 -4.09 1.20 -5.24
CA ALA A 141 -5.21 1.86 -5.91
C ALA A 141 -4.72 2.86 -6.97
N ARG A 142 -3.71 3.67 -6.65
CA ARG A 142 -3.10 4.63 -7.58
C ARG A 142 -2.53 3.95 -8.82
N HIS A 143 -1.76 2.87 -8.64
CA HIS A 143 -1.22 2.11 -9.77
C HIS A 143 -2.31 1.44 -10.61
N ARG A 144 -3.33 0.86 -9.95
CA ARG A 144 -4.46 0.24 -10.64
C ARG A 144 -5.22 1.26 -11.49
N ALA A 145 -5.55 2.42 -10.91
CA ALA A 145 -6.27 3.49 -11.60
C ALA A 145 -5.52 4.00 -12.83
N GLU A 146 -4.20 4.15 -12.74
CA GLU A 146 -3.39 4.60 -13.89
C GLU A 146 -3.31 3.53 -14.99
N ASN A 147 -3.20 2.25 -14.64
CA ASN A 147 -3.28 1.16 -15.61
C ASN A 147 -4.64 1.07 -16.30
N GLU A 148 -5.73 1.27 -15.55
CA GLU A 148 -7.09 1.36 -16.10
C GLU A 148 -7.23 2.55 -17.05
N ARG A 149 -6.69 3.72 -16.68
CA ARG A 149 -6.67 4.92 -17.53
C ARG A 149 -5.93 4.64 -18.85
N ILE A 150 -4.73 4.06 -18.79
CA ILE A 150 -3.95 3.70 -19.98
C ILE A 150 -4.74 2.71 -20.87
N CYS A 151 -5.30 1.65 -20.29
CA CYS A 151 -6.14 0.70 -21.01
C CYS A 151 -7.37 1.37 -21.66
N GLY A 152 -7.99 2.34 -20.97
CA GLY A 152 -9.12 3.11 -21.47
C GLY A 152 -8.76 3.93 -22.70
N VAL A 153 -7.60 4.60 -22.68
CA VAL A 153 -7.11 5.35 -23.85
C VAL A 153 -6.87 4.42 -25.05
N PHE A 154 -6.23 3.27 -24.85
CA PHE A 154 -6.06 2.29 -25.94
C PHE A 154 -7.40 1.79 -26.49
N SER A 155 -8.37 1.56 -25.61
CA SER A 155 -9.72 1.11 -25.99
C SER A 155 -10.44 2.17 -26.81
N GLU A 156 -10.25 3.46 -26.50
CA GLU A 156 -10.80 4.57 -27.28
C GLU A 156 -10.14 4.70 -28.66
N VAL A 157 -8.82 4.53 -28.75
CA VAL A 157 -8.11 4.47 -30.05
C VAL A 157 -8.67 3.34 -30.89
N MET A 158 -8.79 2.14 -30.32
CA MET A 158 -9.38 0.98 -30.99
C MET A 158 -10.82 1.25 -31.44
N ARG A 159 -11.66 1.83 -30.59
CA ARG A 159 -13.05 2.16 -30.92
C ARG A 159 -13.14 3.12 -32.10
N ARG A 160 -12.31 4.17 -32.13
CA ARG A 160 -12.27 5.10 -33.25
C ARG A 160 -11.75 4.44 -34.53
N ALA A 161 -10.77 3.55 -34.42
CA ALA A 161 -10.18 2.83 -35.54
C ALA A 161 -11.16 1.87 -36.25
N PHE A 162 -12.18 1.39 -35.56
CA PHE A 162 -13.22 0.53 -36.13
C PHE A 162 -14.52 1.27 -36.46
N LYS A 163 -14.59 2.59 -36.23
CA LYS A 163 -15.76 3.39 -36.57
C LYS A 163 -15.82 3.54 -38.09
N VAL A 164 -16.95 3.16 -38.70
CA VAL A 164 -17.19 3.42 -40.13
C VAL A 164 -17.58 4.89 -40.30
N PRO A 165 -16.80 5.71 -41.02
CA PRO A 165 -17.13 7.11 -41.23
C PRO A 165 -18.38 7.22 -42.14
N GLN A 166 -19.28 8.13 -41.80
CA GLN A 166 -20.53 8.37 -42.52
C GLN A 166 -20.44 9.55 -43.50
N SER A 167 -19.34 10.31 -43.46
CA SER A 167 -19.08 11.43 -44.36
C SER A 167 -17.59 11.53 -44.70
N THR A 168 -17.27 12.23 -45.79
CA THR A 168 -15.87 12.51 -46.18
C THR A 168 -15.15 13.36 -45.14
N GLU A 169 -15.86 14.31 -44.51
CA GLU A 169 -15.31 15.12 -43.41
C GLU A 169 -14.93 14.26 -42.20
N GLU A 170 -15.78 13.30 -41.84
CA GLU A 170 -15.51 12.34 -40.76
C GLU A 170 -14.36 11.38 -41.10
N LEU A 171 -14.24 10.95 -42.36
CA LEU A 171 -13.12 10.12 -42.83
C LEU A 171 -11.78 10.87 -42.69
N ILE A 172 -11.72 12.13 -43.12
CA ILE A 172 -10.51 12.96 -43.01
C ILE A 172 -10.15 13.18 -41.53
N ALA A 173 -11.12 13.59 -40.70
CA ALA A 173 -10.89 13.81 -39.26
C ALA A 173 -10.42 12.52 -38.54
N MET A 174 -10.94 11.35 -38.96
CA MET A 174 -10.49 10.06 -38.43
C MET A 174 -9.06 9.72 -38.87
N GLY A 175 -8.69 10.02 -40.12
CA GLY A 175 -7.32 9.86 -40.62
C GLY A 175 -6.31 10.71 -39.85
N ASP A 176 -6.62 12.00 -39.64
CA ASP A 176 -5.77 12.92 -38.88
C ASP A 176 -5.58 12.45 -37.43
N TYR A 177 -6.68 12.03 -36.79
CA TYR A 177 -6.61 11.46 -35.44
C TYR A 177 -5.77 10.18 -35.40
N MET A 178 -5.89 9.28 -36.38
CA MET A 178 -5.10 8.04 -36.40
C MET A 178 -3.61 8.30 -36.62
N LEU A 179 -3.26 9.32 -37.41
CA LEU A 179 -1.88 9.74 -37.60
C LEU A 179 -1.28 10.28 -36.29
N HIS A 180 -2.00 11.18 -35.60
CA HIS A 180 -1.60 11.68 -34.29
C HIS A 180 -1.53 10.54 -33.26
N ALA A 181 -2.51 9.64 -33.24
CA ALA A 181 -2.56 8.51 -32.31
C ALA A 181 -1.39 7.51 -32.51
N ASN A 182 -0.99 7.28 -33.76
CA ASN A 182 0.12 6.38 -34.10
C ASN A 182 1.52 7.00 -33.83
N THR A 183 1.57 8.33 -33.63
CA THR A 183 2.83 9.06 -33.42
C THR A 183 2.94 9.54 -31.98
N GLU A 184 2.34 10.68 -31.66
CA GLU A 184 2.49 11.36 -30.37
C GLU A 184 1.88 10.55 -29.23
N LEU A 185 0.60 10.16 -29.36
CA LEU A 185 -0.09 9.41 -28.30
C LEU A 185 0.57 8.06 -28.02
N MET A 186 1.07 7.39 -29.06
CA MET A 186 1.77 6.11 -28.90
C MET A 186 3.04 6.24 -28.06
N GLU A 187 3.84 7.27 -28.33
CA GLU A 187 5.06 7.53 -27.55
C GLU A 187 4.74 7.89 -26.10
N GLU A 188 3.67 8.68 -25.87
CA GLU A 188 3.18 8.98 -24.52
C GLU A 188 2.74 7.72 -23.76
N LEU A 189 1.97 6.84 -24.40
CA LEU A 189 1.46 5.60 -23.79
C LEU A 189 2.59 4.59 -23.53
N LYS A 190 3.62 4.53 -24.38
CA LYS A 190 4.85 3.75 -24.13
C LYS A 190 5.57 4.28 -22.90
N ALA A 191 5.80 5.59 -22.84
CA ALA A 191 6.47 6.21 -21.69
C ALA A 191 5.68 6.01 -20.39
N ALA A 192 4.35 6.09 -20.45
CA ALA A 192 3.47 5.79 -19.33
C ALA A 192 3.58 4.34 -18.87
N ASN A 193 3.57 3.37 -19.79
CA ASN A 193 3.78 1.95 -19.49
C ASN A 193 5.12 1.70 -18.78
N VAL A 194 6.21 2.30 -19.26
CA VAL A 194 7.53 2.16 -18.61
C VAL A 194 7.50 2.73 -17.18
N ARG A 195 6.84 3.87 -16.97
CA ARG A 195 6.67 4.43 -15.61
C ARG A 195 5.85 3.49 -14.71
N GLN A 196 4.78 2.89 -15.21
CA GLN A 196 3.98 1.94 -14.43
C GLN A 196 4.75 0.65 -14.12
N LEU A 197 5.58 0.15 -15.05
CA LEU A 197 6.45 -0.99 -14.78
C LEU A 197 7.49 -0.70 -13.69
N HIS A 198 8.11 0.47 -13.70
CA HIS A 198 9.00 0.88 -12.61
C HIS A 198 8.25 1.05 -11.28
N PHE A 199 7.03 1.60 -11.32
CA PHE A 199 6.20 1.72 -10.12
C PHE A 199 5.85 0.33 -9.56
N LEU A 200 5.44 -0.61 -10.43
CA LEU A 200 5.13 -1.98 -10.06
C LEU A 200 6.32 -2.69 -9.43
N ALA A 201 7.51 -2.56 -10.03
CA ALA A 201 8.74 -3.18 -9.53
C ALA A 201 9.06 -2.75 -8.09
N ARG A 202 8.80 -1.48 -7.76
CA ARG A 202 8.94 -0.97 -6.40
C ARG A 202 7.78 -1.41 -5.49
N LEU A 203 6.57 -1.50 -6.03
CA LEU A 203 5.38 -1.88 -5.28
C LEU A 203 5.43 -3.35 -4.81
N VAL A 204 5.94 -4.28 -5.63
CA VAL A 204 6.04 -5.70 -5.26
C VAL A 204 7.02 -5.98 -4.11
N GLU A 205 7.95 -5.05 -3.84
CA GLU A 205 8.84 -5.13 -2.67
C GLU A 205 8.10 -4.83 -1.35
N LEU A 206 6.93 -4.18 -1.44
CA LEU A 206 6.18 -3.69 -0.28
C LEU A 206 4.87 -4.44 -0.04
N VAL A 207 4.25 -5.00 -1.07
CA VAL A 207 2.92 -5.62 -0.97
C VAL A 207 2.78 -6.83 -1.90
N THR A 208 2.06 -7.84 -1.42
CA THR A 208 1.61 -8.96 -2.25
C THR A 208 0.45 -8.51 -3.13
N LEU A 209 0.61 -8.60 -4.44
CA LEU A 209 -0.40 -8.17 -5.39
C LEU A 209 -1.45 -9.25 -5.64
N GLU A 210 -2.70 -8.80 -5.79
CA GLU A 210 -3.79 -9.66 -6.23
C GLU A 210 -3.58 -10.13 -7.68
N PRO A 211 -3.99 -11.36 -8.03
CA PRO A 211 -3.89 -11.87 -9.40
C PRO A 211 -4.57 -10.96 -10.43
N GLU A 212 -5.68 -10.33 -10.06
CA GLU A 212 -6.41 -9.40 -10.92
C GLU A 212 -5.58 -8.15 -11.26
N HIS A 213 -4.85 -7.62 -10.27
CA HIS A 213 -3.96 -6.48 -10.46
C HIS A 213 -2.82 -6.84 -11.43
N VAL A 214 -2.21 -8.02 -11.24
CA VAL A 214 -1.15 -8.52 -12.13
C VAL A 214 -1.67 -8.69 -13.56
N ARG A 215 -2.88 -9.25 -13.72
CA ARG A 215 -3.56 -9.41 -15.01
C ARG A 215 -3.83 -8.07 -15.69
N LEU A 216 -4.30 -7.07 -14.95
CA LEU A 216 -4.51 -5.72 -15.48
C LEU A 216 -3.20 -5.10 -15.97
N ASN A 217 -2.11 -5.24 -15.21
CA ASN A 217 -0.81 -4.76 -15.65
C ASN A 217 -0.33 -5.46 -16.92
N ALA A 218 -0.44 -6.78 -16.98
CA ALA A 218 -0.10 -7.57 -18.16
C ALA A 218 -0.90 -7.12 -19.39
N LYS A 219 -2.21 -6.88 -19.22
CA LYS A 219 -3.08 -6.32 -20.27
C LYS A 219 -2.61 -4.93 -20.72
N THR A 220 -2.22 -4.07 -19.79
CA THR A 220 -1.75 -2.70 -20.06
C THR A 220 -0.51 -2.70 -20.95
N VAL A 221 0.45 -3.58 -20.66
CA VAL A 221 1.66 -3.76 -21.50
C VAL A 221 1.31 -4.42 -22.84
N HIS A 222 0.44 -5.42 -22.83
CA HIS A 222 0.05 -6.16 -24.03
C HIS A 222 -0.64 -5.27 -25.09
N TRP A 223 -1.31 -4.19 -24.68
CA TRP A 223 -1.89 -3.21 -25.60
C TRP A 223 -0.90 -2.65 -26.61
N LEU A 224 0.37 -2.49 -26.24
CA LEU A 224 1.42 -1.99 -27.14
C LEU A 224 1.67 -2.92 -28.34
N LEU A 225 1.37 -4.21 -28.20
CA LEU A 225 1.45 -5.19 -29.29
C LEU A 225 0.13 -5.23 -30.08
N MET A 226 -1.00 -5.24 -29.38
CA MET A 226 -2.33 -5.39 -29.97
C MET A 226 -2.75 -4.22 -30.86
N ILE A 227 -2.26 -3.01 -30.59
CA ILE A 227 -2.66 -1.80 -31.30
C ILE A 227 -1.92 -1.61 -32.63
N GLN A 228 -0.75 -2.23 -32.83
CA GLN A 228 0.05 -2.05 -34.05
C GLN A 228 -0.66 -2.54 -35.33
N PRO A 229 -1.28 -3.74 -35.37
CA PRO A 229 -2.03 -4.18 -36.54
C PRO A 229 -3.19 -3.24 -36.88
N ILE A 230 -3.81 -2.62 -35.87
CA ILE A 230 -4.95 -1.72 -36.02
C ILE A 230 -4.54 -0.44 -36.76
N PHE A 231 -3.38 0.12 -36.42
CA PHE A 231 -2.82 1.26 -37.16
C PHE A 231 -2.47 0.89 -38.59
N LYS A 232 -1.89 -0.30 -38.84
CA LYS A 232 -1.59 -0.77 -40.20
C LYS A 232 -2.86 -0.89 -41.04
N GLN A 233 -3.93 -1.45 -40.49
CA GLN A 233 -5.20 -1.62 -41.19
C GLN A 233 -5.87 -0.27 -41.52
N ASN A 234 -5.85 0.68 -40.59
CA ASN A 234 -6.41 2.02 -40.80
C ASN A 234 -5.66 2.83 -41.87
N ALA A 235 -4.33 2.67 -41.94
CA ALA A 235 -3.52 3.30 -42.99
C ALA A 235 -3.96 2.83 -44.39
N THR A 236 -4.20 1.53 -44.58
CA THR A 236 -4.61 0.95 -45.86
C THR A 236 -6.01 1.40 -46.31
N VAL A 237 -6.96 1.51 -45.37
CA VAL A 237 -8.34 1.97 -45.69
C VAL A 237 -8.33 3.45 -46.11
N SER A 238 -7.50 4.27 -45.47
CA SER A 238 -7.37 5.69 -45.80
C SER A 238 -6.76 5.93 -47.18
N THR A 239 -5.82 5.09 -47.61
CA THR A 239 -5.23 5.15 -48.96
C THR A 239 -6.17 4.62 -50.04
N LEU A 240 -6.96 3.58 -49.76
CA LEU A 240 -7.94 3.04 -50.72
C LEU A 240 -9.11 4.02 -50.96
N GLY A 241 -9.59 4.69 -49.90
CA GLY A 241 -10.65 5.70 -50.04
C GLY A 241 -10.19 6.97 -50.78
N THR A 242 -8.90 7.27 -50.80
CA THR A 242 -8.32 8.38 -51.59
C THR A 242 -8.09 7.99 -53.05
N ASP A 243 -7.76 6.73 -53.34
CA ASP A 243 -7.61 6.23 -54.71
C ASP A 243 -8.96 6.04 -55.43
N ASP A 244 -9.98 5.51 -54.75
CA ASP A 244 -11.34 5.36 -55.33
C ASP A 244 -12.01 6.72 -55.58
N THR A 245 -11.74 7.72 -54.73
CA THR A 245 -12.22 9.09 -54.95
C THR A 245 -11.41 9.84 -55.99
N ALA A 246 -10.10 9.58 -56.11
CA ALA A 246 -9.30 10.11 -57.22
C ALA A 246 -9.79 9.57 -58.57
N HIS A 247 -10.23 8.31 -58.66
CA HIS A 247 -10.84 7.76 -59.87
C HIS A 247 -12.20 8.39 -60.22
N LEU A 248 -13.06 8.67 -59.22
CA LEU A 248 -14.34 9.34 -59.44
C LEU A 248 -14.20 10.85 -59.73
N GLN A 249 -13.17 11.51 -59.18
CA GLN A 249 -12.87 12.91 -59.47
C GLN A 249 -12.20 13.05 -60.85
N THR A 250 -11.30 12.13 -61.22
CA THR A 250 -10.66 12.12 -62.56
C THR A 250 -11.64 11.77 -63.68
N GLU A 251 -12.68 10.97 -63.43
CA GLU A 251 -13.79 10.78 -64.40
C GLU A 251 -14.69 12.03 -64.54
N ARG A 252 -14.84 12.83 -63.48
CA ARG A 252 -15.55 14.13 -63.54
C ARG A 252 -14.72 15.21 -64.24
N ASP A 253 -13.40 15.22 -64.02
CA ASP A 253 -12.48 16.20 -64.59
C ASP A 253 -12.01 15.83 -66.02
N GLY A 254 -12.15 14.56 -66.41
CA GLY A 254 -11.83 14.06 -67.76
C GLY A 254 -12.70 14.60 -68.90
N LYS A 255 -13.69 15.46 -68.61
CA LYS A 255 -14.47 16.17 -69.62
C LYS A 255 -13.91 17.56 -69.99
N TYR A 256 -12.84 18.03 -69.35
CA TYR A 256 -12.20 19.28 -69.73
C TYR A 256 -10.66 19.20 -69.71
N THR A 257 -10.09 19.45 -70.89
CA THR A 257 -8.67 19.65 -71.22
C THR A 257 -7.82 18.36 -71.24
N GLY A 258 -6.96 18.08 -72.23
CA GLY A 258 -6.26 18.96 -73.15
C GLY A 258 -4.75 18.84 -72.93
N ASN A 259 -4.17 17.72 -73.36
CA ASN A 259 -2.77 17.51 -73.79
C ASN A 259 -1.63 18.22 -73.01
N ARG A 260 -0.80 17.46 -72.27
CA ARG A 260 0.69 17.59 -72.24
C ARG A 260 1.39 16.56 -71.34
N GLY A 261 2.35 15.84 -71.92
CA GLY A 261 3.71 15.64 -71.38
C GLY A 261 3.92 14.70 -70.19
N TYR A 262 4.31 13.46 -70.48
CA TYR A 262 4.92 12.49 -69.57
C TYR A 262 6.39 12.84 -69.26
N ASN A 263 6.85 12.71 -68.00
CA ASN A 263 8.18 12.18 -67.65
C ASN A 263 8.27 11.80 -66.15
N PRO A 264 8.71 10.59 -65.74
CA PRO A 264 8.76 10.17 -64.34
C PRO A 264 10.17 10.21 -63.77
N SER A 265 10.36 10.75 -62.55
CA SER A 265 11.45 10.34 -61.63
C SER A 265 11.43 11.13 -60.31
N SER A 266 11.22 10.44 -59.19
CA SER A 266 12.22 10.31 -58.11
C SER A 266 11.64 9.63 -56.87
N ASN A 267 12.17 8.44 -56.60
CA ASN A 267 12.05 7.71 -55.35
C ASN A 267 12.60 8.52 -54.18
N ARG A 268 11.88 8.58 -53.05
CA ARG A 268 12.49 8.66 -51.71
C ARG A 268 11.73 7.77 -50.73
N THR A 269 12.49 6.84 -50.17
CA THR A 269 12.15 5.79 -49.20
C THR A 269 11.80 6.34 -47.81
N PRO A 270 10.91 5.69 -47.03
CA PRO A 270 10.75 5.98 -45.61
C PRO A 270 11.89 5.34 -44.79
N ARG A 271 12.49 6.12 -43.88
CA ARG A 271 13.48 5.67 -42.91
C ARG A 271 12.82 4.79 -41.83
N THR A 272 13.04 3.48 -41.90
CA THR A 272 12.69 2.51 -40.85
C THR A 272 13.95 2.14 -40.08
N THR A 273 14.26 2.78 -38.95
CA THR A 273 15.40 2.34 -38.11
C THR A 273 15.31 2.66 -36.61
N ARG A 274 14.13 2.97 -36.05
CA ARG A 274 13.98 3.14 -34.59
C ARG A 274 13.02 2.14 -33.90
N SER A 275 12.35 1.28 -34.66
CA SER A 275 11.34 0.35 -34.13
C SER A 275 11.91 -0.85 -33.34
N VAL A 276 13.22 -1.15 -33.45
CA VAL A 276 13.76 -2.44 -32.96
C VAL A 276 14.27 -2.39 -31.51
N HIS A 277 14.51 -1.20 -30.96
CA HIS A 277 15.16 -1.08 -29.65
C HIS A 277 14.24 -1.39 -28.46
N TRP A 278 12.96 -1.01 -28.52
CA TRP A 278 12.02 -1.22 -27.42
C TRP A 278 11.53 -2.68 -27.33
N GLU A 279 11.41 -3.38 -28.47
CA GLU A 279 11.08 -4.81 -28.52
C GLU A 279 12.13 -5.67 -27.81
N GLN A 280 13.40 -5.27 -27.84
CA GLN A 280 14.49 -5.95 -27.13
C GLN A 280 14.48 -5.68 -25.62
N MET A 281 13.95 -4.54 -25.17
CA MET A 281 13.87 -4.18 -23.75
C MET A 281 12.73 -4.87 -23.00
N ILE A 282 11.64 -5.23 -23.68
CA ILE A 282 10.46 -5.85 -23.04
C ILE A 282 10.55 -7.37 -22.89
N GLN A 283 11.32 -8.06 -23.74
CA GLN A 283 11.43 -9.53 -23.75
C GLN A 283 11.94 -10.12 -22.41
N PRO A 284 12.91 -9.52 -21.71
CA PRO A 284 13.33 -9.99 -20.38
C PRO A 284 12.24 -9.79 -19.31
N ILE A 285 11.47 -8.70 -19.39
CA ILE A 285 10.43 -8.33 -18.42
C ILE A 285 9.22 -9.27 -18.53
N PHE A 286 8.84 -9.64 -19.76
CA PHE A 286 7.83 -10.67 -20.00
C PHE A 286 8.25 -12.04 -19.45
N LYS A 287 9.54 -12.40 -19.53
CA LYS A 287 10.05 -13.64 -18.93
C LYS A 287 9.98 -13.61 -17.41
N GLN A 288 10.35 -12.50 -16.75
CA GLN A 288 10.22 -12.37 -15.29
C GLN A 288 8.76 -12.44 -14.82
N ASN A 289 7.84 -11.74 -15.48
CA ASN A 289 6.41 -11.78 -15.12
C ASN A 289 5.78 -13.17 -15.33
N ALA A 290 6.19 -13.91 -16.37
CA ALA A 290 5.75 -15.29 -16.57
C ALA A 290 6.30 -16.24 -15.49
N THR A 291 7.53 -16.01 -15.01
CA THR A 291 8.16 -16.84 -13.97
C THR A 291 7.49 -16.63 -12.60
N VAL A 292 7.07 -15.40 -12.29
CA VAL A 292 6.30 -15.07 -11.08
C VAL A 292 4.89 -15.70 -11.12
N SER A 293 4.26 -15.80 -12.30
CA SER A 293 2.98 -16.50 -12.45
C SER A 293 3.07 -18.02 -12.33
N THR A 294 4.20 -18.65 -12.68
CA THR A 294 4.38 -20.12 -12.54
C THR A 294 4.82 -20.55 -11.14
N LEU A 295 5.49 -19.69 -10.37
CA LEU A 295 5.87 -19.97 -8.98
C LEU A 295 4.69 -19.92 -8.00
N GLY A 296 3.55 -19.32 -8.41
CA GLY A 296 2.32 -19.27 -7.60
C GLY A 296 1.38 -20.46 -7.78
N THR A 297 1.66 -21.40 -8.70
CA THR A 297 0.76 -22.53 -9.00
C THR A 297 1.28 -23.90 -8.55
N ASP A 298 2.58 -24.05 -8.30
CA ASP A 298 3.16 -25.38 -7.99
C ASP A 298 3.28 -25.68 -6.48
N ASP A 299 3.32 -24.68 -5.59
CA ASP A 299 3.47 -24.94 -4.14
C ASP A 299 2.15 -25.25 -3.41
N THR A 300 1.00 -25.04 -4.04
CA THR A 300 -0.30 -25.44 -3.46
C THR A 300 -0.73 -26.88 -3.81
N ALA A 301 -0.07 -27.53 -4.78
CA ALA A 301 -0.39 -28.90 -5.17
C ALA A 301 0.30 -29.97 -4.30
N HIS A 302 1.39 -29.62 -3.61
CA HIS A 302 2.19 -30.59 -2.85
C HIS A 302 1.81 -30.73 -1.36
N LEU A 303 0.88 -29.93 -0.84
CA LEU A 303 0.46 -29.98 0.58
C LEU A 303 -0.96 -30.53 0.82
N GLN A 304 -1.64 -31.05 -0.20
CA GLN A 304 -2.99 -31.63 -0.06
C GLN A 304 -3.08 -33.15 -0.17
N THR A 305 -1.95 -33.87 -0.33
CA THR A 305 -1.97 -35.35 -0.45
C THR A 305 -1.57 -36.11 0.83
N GLU A 306 -1.26 -35.44 1.94
CA GLU A 306 -0.86 -36.11 3.20
C GLU A 306 -1.92 -36.10 4.33
N ARG A 307 -3.18 -35.70 4.06
CA ARG A 307 -4.26 -35.71 5.07
C ARG A 307 -5.36 -36.75 4.90
N HIS A 308 -5.16 -37.80 4.10
CA HIS A 308 -6.12 -38.92 4.02
C HIS A 308 -5.38 -40.27 4.09
N GLY A 309 -5.09 -40.73 5.31
CA GLY A 309 -4.51 -42.05 5.49
C GLY A 309 -4.09 -42.37 6.92
N GLN A 310 -4.98 -42.27 7.90
CA GLN A 310 -4.84 -42.98 9.17
C GLN A 310 -6.16 -42.91 9.97
N TYR A 311 -7.09 -43.81 9.69
CA TYR A 311 -8.06 -44.32 10.68
C TYR A 311 -8.66 -45.62 10.16
N THR A 312 -7.91 -46.71 10.33
CA THR A 312 -8.46 -48.07 10.33
C THR A 312 -7.75 -48.86 11.44
N GLY A 313 -8.51 -49.18 12.50
CA GLY A 313 -8.42 -50.40 13.30
C GLY A 313 -7.23 -50.57 14.26
N ASN A 314 -7.51 -50.48 15.57
CA ASN A 314 -7.47 -51.67 16.42
C ASN A 314 -8.05 -51.44 17.83
N ARG A 315 -8.94 -52.37 18.21
CA ARG A 315 -9.60 -52.64 19.51
C ARG A 315 -10.79 -51.77 19.92
#